data_AF-A0A345DN15-F1
#
_entry.id   AF-A0A345DN15-F1
#
_cell.length_a   1.000
_cell.length_b   1.000
_cell.length_c   1.000
_cell.angle_alpha   90.00
_cell.angle_beta   90.00
_cell.angle_gamma   90.00
#
_symmetry.space_group_name_H-M   'P 1'
#
loop_
_entity.id
_entity.type
_entity.pdbx_description
1 polymer ?
#
loop_
_entity_poly.entity_id
_entity_poly.type
_entity_poly.pdbx_seq_one_letter_code
_entity_poly.pdbx_strand_id
1 'polypeptide(L)'
;MKNKKISIKTIAAECGVGVGTVSRYFNGGYVSQKKRLLIQKVVEKYNFQPDFAAHSIKKKMLEVYILIPDLTSSNTFIVKSILKQINDDFAKVVPFVVETTYD
;
A
#
# COMPACT_ATOMS: atom_id res chain seq x y z
N MET A 1 16.36 -27.87 -7.80
CA MET A 1 16.85 -26.79 -6.91
C MET A 1 15.88 -25.61 -7.04
N LYS A 2 15.25 -25.14 -5.94
CA LYS A 2 14.23 -24.09 -6.02
C LYS A 2 14.85 -22.79 -6.55
N ASN A 3 14.29 -22.26 -7.64
CA ASN A 3 14.67 -20.97 -8.23
C ASN A 3 14.34 -19.86 -7.22
N LYS A 4 15.31 -19.49 -6.37
CA LYS A 4 15.09 -18.55 -5.26
C LYS A 4 15.05 -17.15 -5.84
N LYS A 5 13.84 -16.69 -6.16
CA LYS A 5 13.58 -15.32 -6.63
C LYS A 5 14.21 -14.33 -5.64
N ILE A 6 15.11 -13.49 -6.12
CA ILE A 6 15.80 -12.51 -5.27
C ILE A 6 14.76 -11.56 -4.69
N SER A 7 14.86 -11.32 -3.39
CA SER A 7 13.93 -10.49 -2.64
C SER A 7 14.70 -9.54 -1.71
N ILE A 8 14.01 -8.52 -1.20
CA ILE A 8 14.56 -7.56 -0.24
C ILE A 8 15.21 -8.27 0.97
N LYS A 9 14.64 -9.40 1.43
CA LYS A 9 15.22 -10.20 2.52
C LYS A 9 16.57 -10.82 2.16
N THR A 10 16.74 -11.21 0.90
CA THR A 10 18.00 -11.80 0.39
C THR A 10 19.09 -10.74 0.31
N ILE A 11 18.75 -9.56 -0.22
CA ILE A 11 19.66 -8.42 -0.29
C ILE A 11 20.08 -7.97 1.11
N ALA A 12 19.13 -7.90 2.05
CA ALA A 12 19.40 -7.54 3.44
C ALA A 12 20.40 -8.52 4.10
N ALA A 13 20.21 -9.82 3.89
CA ALA A 13 21.11 -10.86 4.40
C ALA A 13 22.52 -10.75 3.80
N GLU A 14 22.64 -10.51 2.49
CA GLU A 14 23.95 -10.40 1.82
C GLU A 14 24.69 -9.11 2.19
N CYS A 15 23.95 -8.02 2.41
CA CYS A 15 24.52 -6.74 2.86
C CYS A 15 24.83 -6.70 4.36
N GLY A 16 24.37 -7.68 5.15
CA GLY A 16 24.48 -7.66 6.61
C GLY A 16 23.69 -6.51 7.26
N VAL A 17 22.57 -6.10 6.67
CA VAL A 17 21.72 -5.02 7.19
C VAL A 17 20.30 -5.51 7.45
N GLY A 18 19.53 -4.76 8.25
CA GLY A 18 18.11 -5.08 8.47
C GLY A 18 17.27 -4.84 7.22
N VAL A 19 16.19 -5.62 7.06
CA VAL A 19 15.20 -5.47 5.96
C VAL A 19 14.67 -4.03 5.88
N GLY A 20 14.44 -3.38 7.03
CA GLY A 20 14.02 -1.98 7.10
C GLY A 20 15.04 -1.00 6.54
N THR A 21 16.34 -1.29 6.62
CA THR A 21 17.39 -0.45 6.02
C THR A 21 17.35 -0.52 4.49
N VAL A 22 17.15 -1.72 3.93
CA VAL A 22 16.98 -1.91 2.48
C VAL A 22 15.67 -1.28 2.00
N SER A 23 14.59 -1.38 2.77
CA SER A 23 13.33 -0.70 2.47
C SER A 23 13.49 0.82 2.47
N ARG A 24 14.19 1.41 3.45
CA ARG A 24 14.50 2.85 3.46
C ARG A 24 15.33 3.26 2.25
N TYR A 25 16.29 2.43 1.83
CA TYR A 25 17.09 2.69 0.61
C TYR A 25 16.19 2.86 -0.62
N PHE A 26 15.24 1.93 -0.85
CA PHE A 26 14.34 2.00 -2.00
C PHE A 26 13.25 3.07 -1.88
N ASN A 27 12.82 3.41 -0.66
CA ASN A 27 11.78 4.41 -0.41
C ASN A 27 12.33 5.82 -0.17
N GLY A 28 13.62 6.08 -0.47
CA GLY A 28 14.22 7.40 -0.32
C GLY A 28 14.45 7.87 1.13
N GLY A 29 14.36 6.97 2.12
CA GLY A 29 14.61 7.27 3.52
C GLY A 29 16.09 7.37 3.89
N TYR A 30 16.38 7.83 5.11
CA TYR A 30 17.75 7.97 5.61
C TYR A 30 18.46 6.62 5.76
N VAL A 31 19.60 6.49 5.07
CA VAL A 31 20.56 5.39 5.16
C VAL A 31 21.96 5.99 5.07
N SER A 32 22.86 5.62 5.98
CA SER A 32 24.23 6.14 5.96
C SER A 32 24.94 5.80 4.65
N GLN A 33 25.82 6.69 4.18
CA GLN A 33 26.51 6.52 2.88
C GLN A 33 27.22 5.15 2.77
N LYS A 34 27.89 4.71 3.84
CA LYS A 34 28.55 3.38 3.90
C LYS A 34 27.57 2.24 3.58
N LYS A 35 26.39 2.25 4.21
CA LYS A 35 25.35 1.22 3.99
C LYS A 35 24.68 1.37 2.63
N ARG A 36 24.50 2.61 2.16
CA ARG A 36 23.95 2.92 0.84
C ARG A 36 24.79 2.30 -0.28
N LEU A 37 26.11 2.46 -0.21
CA LEU A 37 27.05 1.88 -1.19
C LEU A 37 27.06 0.35 -1.16
N LEU A 38 26.98 -0.27 0.03
CA LEU A 38 26.86 -1.72 0.17
C LEU A 38 25.60 -2.25 -0.51
N ILE A 39 24.45 -1.64 -0.22
CA ILE A 39 23.16 -2.02 -0.81
C ILE A 39 23.20 -1.82 -2.32
N GLN A 40 23.74 -0.69 -2.79
CA GLN A 40 23.85 -0.38 -4.22
C GLN A 40 24.62 -1.46 -4.99
N LYS A 41 25.80 -1.88 -4.49
CA LYS A 41 26.62 -2.93 -5.14
C LYS A 41 25.86 -4.25 -5.28
N VAL A 42 25.12 -4.65 -4.25
CA VAL A 42 24.35 -5.90 -4.25
C VAL A 42 23.13 -5.79 -5.17
N VAL A 43 22.45 -4.65 -5.17
CA VAL A 43 21.32 -4.37 -6.05
C VAL A 43 21.73 -4.42 -7.52
N GLU A 44 22.86 -3.79 -7.88
CA GLU A 44 23.44 -3.81 -9.22
C GLU A 44 23.87 -5.23 -9.63
N LYS A 45 24.55 -5.96 -8.74
CA LYS A 45 24.98 -7.36 -8.98
C LYS A 45 23.81 -8.26 -9.38
N TYR A 46 22.65 -8.06 -8.78
CA TYR A 46 21.46 -8.90 -9.04
C TYR A 46 20.46 -8.29 -10.02
N ASN A 47 20.77 -7.10 -10.56
CA ASN A 47 19.83 -6.29 -11.33
C ASN A 47 18.43 -6.25 -10.67
N PHE A 48 18.41 -6.14 -9.34
CA PHE A 48 17.18 -6.23 -8.58
C PHE A 48 16.47 -4.89 -8.60
N GLN A 49 15.27 -4.85 -9.18
CA GLN A 49 14.39 -3.72 -9.06
C GLN A 49 13.19 -4.13 -8.21
N PRO A 50 12.87 -3.38 -7.14
CA PRO A 50 11.65 -3.65 -6.40
C PRO A 50 10.46 -3.52 -7.35
N ASP A 51 9.67 -4.59 -7.42
CA ASP A 51 8.39 -4.56 -8.11
C ASP A 51 7.43 -3.69 -7.29
N PHE A 52 7.37 -2.41 -7.64
CA PHE A 52 6.46 -1.45 -7.02
C PHE A 52 5.00 -1.86 -7.25
N ALA A 53 4.67 -2.54 -8.35
CA ALA A 53 3.32 -3.03 -8.62
C ALA A 53 2.92 -4.14 -7.63
N ALA A 54 3.85 -5.01 -7.22
CA ALA A 54 3.61 -5.99 -6.17
C ALA A 54 3.43 -5.36 -4.76
N HIS A 55 4.00 -4.17 -4.51
CA HIS A 55 3.73 -3.39 -3.28
C HIS A 55 2.37 -2.69 -3.31
N SER A 56 1.90 -2.27 -4.49
CA SER A 56 0.56 -1.69 -4.69
C SER A 56 -0.56 -2.67 -4.36
N ILE A 57 -0.34 -3.98 -4.53
CA ILE A 57 -1.35 -5.02 -4.19
C ILE A 57 -1.55 -5.13 -2.66
N LYS A 58 -0.62 -4.62 -1.85
CA LYS A 58 -0.79 -4.44 -0.41
C LYS A 58 -1.27 -3.04 -0.01
N LYS A 59 -1.77 -2.21 -0.95
CA LYS A 59 -2.64 -1.10 -0.52
C LYS A 59 -3.81 -1.76 0.17
N LYS A 60 -3.95 -1.55 1.49
CA LYS A 60 -5.17 -1.91 2.22
C LYS A 60 -6.34 -1.43 1.36
N MET A 61 -7.19 -2.35 0.92
CA MET A 61 -8.48 -1.97 0.38
C MET A 61 -9.17 -1.21 1.53
N LEU A 62 -9.36 0.09 1.34
CA LEU A 62 -10.03 0.93 2.33
C LEU A 62 -11.52 0.76 2.08
N GLU A 63 -12.15 -0.09 2.87
CA GLU A 63 -13.59 -0.28 2.89
C GLU A 63 -14.20 0.75 3.86
N VAL A 64 -15.17 1.53 3.36
CA VAL A 64 -15.91 2.51 4.16
C VAL A 64 -17.36 2.06 4.19
N TYR A 65 -17.86 1.74 5.39
CA TYR A 65 -19.25 1.37 5.60
C TYR A 65 -20.00 2.57 6.19
N ILE A 66 -21.14 2.92 5.59
CA ILE A 66 -22.02 4.00 6.06
C ILE A 66 -23.34 3.35 6.47
N LEU A 67 -23.64 3.38 7.77
CA LEU A 67 -24.92 2.93 8.32
C LEU A 67 -25.75 4.15 8.67
N ILE A 68 -26.93 4.25 8.09
CA ILE A 68 -27.88 5.35 8.31
C ILE A 68 -29.25 4.77 8.67
N PRO A 69 -30.00 5.42 9.58
CA PRO A 69 -31.30 4.92 10.02
C PRO A 69 -32.38 5.05 8.94
N ASP A 70 -32.26 6.05 8.06
CA ASP A 70 -33.20 6.34 6.98
C ASP A 70 -32.54 7.19 5.86
N LEU A 71 -33.25 7.32 4.74
CA LEU A 71 -32.86 8.18 3.60
C LEU A 71 -33.55 9.55 3.60
N THR A 72 -33.80 10.14 4.78
CA THR A 72 -34.30 11.52 4.86
C THR A 72 -33.36 12.52 4.17
N SER A 73 -33.87 13.71 3.85
CA SER A 73 -33.13 14.76 3.15
C SER A 73 -31.83 15.15 3.87
N SER A 74 -31.86 15.24 5.20
CA SER A 74 -30.70 15.54 6.04
C SER A 74 -29.64 14.43 6.01
N ASN A 75 -30.04 13.17 6.17
CA ASN A 75 -29.11 12.03 6.13
C ASN A 75 -28.50 11.86 4.73
N THR A 76 -29.32 12.01 3.68
CA THR A 76 -28.87 11.94 2.29
C THR A 76 -27.83 13.01 1.95
N PHE A 77 -27.95 14.23 2.49
CA PHE A 77 -26.98 15.30 2.27
C PHE A 77 -25.59 14.96 2.83
N ILE A 78 -25.55 14.39 4.04
CA ILE A 78 -24.32 13.98 4.70
C ILE A 78 -23.64 12.86 3.88
N VAL A 79 -24.40 11.81 3.52
CA VAL A 79 -23.87 10.69 2.73
C VAL A 79 -23.33 11.17 1.39
N LYS A 80 -24.04 12.05 0.68
CA LYS A 80 -23.57 12.63 -0.59
C LYS A 80 -22.26 13.40 -0.44
N SER A 81 -22.11 14.15 0.65
CA SER A 81 -20.88 14.91 0.93
C SER A 81 -19.69 13.99 1.18
N ILE A 82 -19.89 12.90 1.92
CA ILE A 82 -18.86 11.88 2.18
C ILE A 82 -18.48 11.16 0.87
N LEU A 83 -19.48 10.73 0.08
CA LEU A 83 -19.25 10.05 -1.19
C LEU A 83 -18.50 10.94 -2.18
N LYS A 84 -18.78 12.25 -2.20
CA LYS A 84 -18.06 13.20 -3.03
C LYS A 84 -16.57 13.24 -2.67
N GLN A 85 -16.24 13.39 -1.39
CA GLN A 85 -14.85 13.41 -0.93
C GLN A 85 -14.12 12.09 -1.28
N ILE A 86 -14.79 10.95 -1.09
CA ILE A 86 -14.23 9.64 -1.43
C ILE A 86 -13.98 9.53 -2.94
N ASN A 87 -14.89 9.99 -3.79
CA ASN A 87 -14.68 9.97 -5.24
C ASN A 87 -13.53 10.89 -5.69
N ASP A 88 -13.30 12.00 -5.00
CA ASP A 88 -12.20 12.93 -5.30
C ASP A 88 -10.83 12.33 -4.91
N ASP A 89 -10.77 11.58 -3.80
CA ASP A 89 -9.52 11.04 -3.24
C ASP A 89 -9.14 9.64 -3.78
N PHE A 90 -10.10 8.88 -4.31
CA PHE A 90 -9.91 7.48 -4.68
C PHE A 90 -10.23 7.17 -6.15
N ALA A 91 -9.26 6.57 -6.86
CA ALA A 91 -9.38 6.24 -8.28
C ALA A 91 -10.42 5.15 -8.62
N LYS A 92 -10.86 4.36 -7.62
CA LYS A 92 -11.88 3.31 -7.81
C LYS A 92 -12.73 3.20 -6.56
N VAL A 93 -14.02 3.44 -6.73
CA VAL A 93 -15.06 3.32 -5.69
C VAL A 93 -16.12 2.36 -6.22
N VAL A 94 -16.51 1.38 -5.41
CA VAL A 94 -17.58 0.43 -5.73
C VAL A 94 -18.67 0.59 -4.67
N PRO A 95 -19.71 1.39 -4.91
CA PRO A 95 -20.78 1.57 -3.94
C PRO A 95 -21.66 0.32 -3.90
N PHE A 96 -22.13 -0.04 -2.70
CA PHE A 96 -23.18 -1.02 -2.49
C PHE A 96 -24.13 -0.48 -1.41
N VAL A 97 -25.43 -0.69 -1.58
CA VAL A 97 -26.47 -0.25 -0.66
C VAL A 97 -27.22 -1.49 -0.18
N VAL A 98 -27.39 -1.60 1.14
CA VAL A 98 -28.27 -2.59 1.76
C VAL A 98 -29.41 -1.84 2.40
N GLU A 99 -30.63 -2.13 1.95
CA GLU A 99 -31.82 -1.73 2.68
C GLU A 99 -32.12 -2.79 3.73
N THR A 100 -32.12 -2.40 5.00
CA THR A 100 -32.55 -3.29 6.10
C THR A 100 -34.01 -3.02 6.39
N THR A 101 -34.89 -3.97 6.08
CA THR A 101 -36.26 -3.98 6.59
C THR A 101 -36.24 -4.54 8.02
N TYR A 102 -36.79 -3.79 8.96
CA TYR A 102 -37.21 -4.34 10.25
C TYR A 102 -38.68 -4.73 10.11
N ASP A 103 -38.97 -6.03 10.20
CA ASP A 103 -40.33 -6.56 10.34
C ASP A 103 -40.93 -6.19 11.71
#